data_AF-A0AAW1CJC8-F1
#
_entry.id   AF-A0AAW1CJC8-F1
#
_cell.length_a   1.000
_cell.length_b   1.000
_cell.length_c   1.000
_cell.angle_alpha   90.00
_cell.angle_beta   90.00
_cell.angle_gamma   90.00
#
_symmetry.space_group_name_H-M   'P 1'
#
loop_
_entity.id
_entity.type
_entity.pdbx_description
1 polymer ?
#
loop_
_entity_poly.entity_id
_entity_poly.type
_entity_poly.pdbx_seq_one_letter_code
_entity_poly.pdbx_strand_id
1 'polypeptide(L)'
;MSENNSINTIKDIFWRINIIISSRDLSRVLEPIVYMELLMADDTVECLEVPLAKFHALRQNVALLLKEIEIVKNKGSNIMRIIAP
;
A
#
# COMPACT_ATOMS: atom_id res chain seq x y z
N MET A 1 16.74 28.18 5.99
CA MET A 1 15.92 27.32 6.86
C MET A 1 15.48 26.15 6.00
N SER A 2 16.25 25.08 5.93
CA SER A 2 15.91 23.90 5.13
C SER A 2 14.84 23.11 5.89
N GLU A 3 13.61 23.11 5.38
CA GLU A 3 12.60 22.13 5.78
C GLU A 3 13.17 20.75 5.48
N ASN A 4 13.61 20.04 6.52
CA ASN A 4 13.89 18.62 6.45
C ASN A 4 12.54 17.91 6.25
N ASN A 5 12.08 17.83 4.99
CA ASN A 5 11.07 16.87 4.58
C ASN A 5 11.69 15.48 4.72
N SER A 6 11.79 14.99 5.95
CA SER A 6 12.00 13.57 6.21
C SER A 6 10.75 12.87 5.69
N ILE A 7 10.79 12.47 4.42
CA ILE A 7 9.78 11.59 3.84
C ILE A 7 9.85 10.33 4.69
N ASN A 8 8.88 10.16 5.59
CA ASN A 8 8.68 8.93 6.35
C ASN A 8 8.42 7.82 5.35
N THR A 9 9.52 7.17 4.96
CA THR A 9 9.54 6.18 3.90
C THR A 9 9.27 4.84 4.55
N ILE A 10 8.34 4.08 3.98
CA ILE A 10 8.09 2.70 4.41
C ILE A 10 9.28 1.86 3.97
N LYS A 11 9.93 1.21 4.93
CA LYS A 11 11.08 0.30 4.74
C LYS A 11 10.61 -1.10 4.38
N ASP A 12 9.59 -1.62 5.08
CA ASP A 12 9.02 -2.95 4.79
C ASP A 12 7.53 -3.03 5.20
N ILE A 13 6.81 -4.00 4.67
CA ILE A 13 5.39 -4.26 4.98
C ILE A 13 5.17 -5.75 5.22
N PHE A 14 4.71 -6.10 6.42
CA PHE A 14 4.24 -7.44 6.77
C PHE A 14 2.71 -7.44 6.84
N TRP A 15 2.06 -8.53 6.40
CA TRP A 15 0.61 -8.62 6.45
C TRP A 15 0.13 -10.04 6.79
N ARG A 16 -1.04 -10.11 7.41
CA ARG A 16 -1.77 -11.35 7.71
C ARG A 16 -3.27 -11.13 7.61
N ILE A 17 -4.02 -12.21 7.37
CA ILE A 17 -5.49 -12.16 7.36
C ILE A 17 -5.99 -12.80 8.66
N ASN A 18 -6.78 -12.05 9.41
CA ASN A 18 -7.46 -12.51 10.61
C ASN A 18 -8.91 -12.87 10.26
N ILE A 19 -9.35 -14.05 10.72
CA ILE A 19 -10.73 -14.52 10.54
C ILE A 19 -11.31 -14.76 11.93
N ILE A 20 -12.38 -14.05 12.26
CA ILE A 20 -13.09 -14.23 13.54
C ILE A 20 -14.20 -15.27 13.34
N ILE A 21 -13.98 -16.50 13.79
CA ILE A 21 -14.96 -17.59 13.72
C ILE A 21 -15.81 -17.54 14.98
N SER A 22 -17.12 -17.73 14.86
CA SER A 22 -17.89 -18.01 16.06
C SER A 22 -19.16 -18.84 15.87
N SER A 23 -19.55 -19.50 16.94
CA SER A 23 -20.22 -20.80 16.98
C SER A 23 -21.58 -20.80 17.69
N ARG A 24 -22.24 -19.64 17.86
CA ARG A 24 -23.64 -19.57 18.33
C ARG A 24 -24.50 -18.72 17.37
N ASP A 25 -25.73 -19.18 17.18
CA ASP A 25 -26.57 -19.08 15.98
C ASP A 25 -26.85 -17.69 15.35
N LEU A 26 -26.88 -17.74 14.01
CA LEU A 26 -27.70 -17.03 13.01
C LEU A 26 -27.28 -15.71 12.33
N SER A 27 -26.15 -15.04 12.63
CA SER A 27 -25.71 -13.94 11.73
C SER A 27 -24.23 -13.59 11.73
N ARG A 28 -23.35 -14.53 12.11
CA ARG A 28 -21.91 -14.26 12.23
C ARG A 28 -21.26 -14.07 10.86
N VAL A 29 -21.19 -12.82 10.44
CA VAL A 29 -20.32 -12.36 9.37
C VAL A 29 -18.89 -12.73 9.76
N LEU A 30 -18.34 -13.74 9.08
CA LEU A 30 -16.92 -14.05 9.04
C LEU A 30 -16.22 -12.96 8.22
N GLU A 31 -16.21 -11.70 8.68
CA GLU A 31 -15.55 -10.64 7.90
C GLU A 31 -14.03 -10.77 8.11
N PRO A 32 -13.26 -11.12 7.07
CA PRO A 32 -11.82 -11.15 7.19
C PRO A 32 -11.30 -9.72 7.33
N ILE A 33 -10.34 -9.55 8.24
CA ILE A 33 -9.62 -8.29 8.44
C ILE A 33 -8.16 -8.53 8.05
N VAL A 34 -7.61 -7.65 7.24
CA VAL A 34 -6.18 -7.65 6.92
C VAL A 34 -5.47 -6.83 7.98
N TYR A 35 -4.57 -7.46 8.73
CA TYR A 35 -3.70 -6.77 9.66
C TYR A 35 -2.36 -6.53 8.94
N MET A 36 -1.91 -5.27 8.91
CA MET A 36 -0.64 -4.89 8.30
C MET A 36 0.27 -4.20 9.33
N GLU A 37 1.56 -4.50 9.24
CA GLU A 37 2.64 -3.88 10.01
C GLU A 37 3.56 -3.16 9.03
N LEU A 38 3.74 -1.86 9.22
CA LEU A 38 4.60 -1.00 8.43
C LEU A 38 5.88 -0.78 9.23
N LEU A 39 7.00 -1.30 8.74
CA LEU A 39 8.32 -0.93 9.24
C LEU A 39 8.72 0.38 8.57
N MET A 40 8.89 1.42 9.37
CA MET A 40 9.27 2.74 8.90
C MET A 40 10.80 2.87 8.82
N ALA A 41 11.29 3.86 8.07
CA ALA A 41 12.73 4.09 7.91
C ALA A 41 13.46 4.45 9.21
N ASP A 42 12.76 4.97 10.21
CA ASP A 42 13.26 5.23 11.57
C ASP A 42 13.16 4.01 12.50
N ASP A 43 12.93 2.83 11.91
CA ASP A 43 12.71 1.54 12.57
C ASP A 43 11.49 1.51 13.52
N THR A 44 10.60 2.51 13.42
CA THR A 44 9.29 2.46 14.09
C THR A 44 8.36 1.49 13.37
N VAL A 45 7.40 0.93 14.12
CA VAL A 45 6.39 -0.01 13.58
C VAL A 45 5.02 0.60 13.76
N GLU A 46 4.30 0.77 12.65
CA GLU A 46 2.89 1.18 12.64
C GLU A 46 2.00 0.00 12.25
N CYS A 47 0.99 -0.27 13.09
CA CYS A 47 0.06 -1.38 12.86
C CYS A 47 -1.32 -0.85 12.48
N LEU A 48 -1.97 -1.52 11.53
CA LEU A 48 -3.27 -1.09 11.03
C LEU A 48 -4.13 -2.30 10.65
N GLU A 49 -5.42 -2.21 10.95
CA GLU A 49 -6.44 -3.18 10.59
C GLU A 49 -7.30 -2.65 9.44
N VAL A 50 -7.32 -3.38 8.33
CA VAL A 50 -8.04 -2.99 7.12
C VAL A 50 -9.17 -3.98 6.86
N PRO A 51 -10.43 -3.52 6.84
CA PRO A 51 -11.54 -4.32 6.33
C PRO A 51 -11.26 -4.78 4.90
N LEU A 52 -11.65 -6.01 4.54
CA LEU A 52 -11.33 -6.60 3.24
C LEU A 52 -11.73 -5.71 2.05
N ALA A 53 -12.90 -5.06 2.13
CA ALA A 53 -13.36 -4.15 1.08
C ALA A 53 -12.40 -2.96 0.86
N LYS A 54 -11.87 -2.38 1.94
CA LYS A 54 -10.89 -1.28 1.88
C LYS A 54 -9.54 -1.77 1.37
N PHE A 55 -9.14 -2.98 1.73
CA PHE A 55 -7.92 -3.59 1.21
C PHE A 55 -7.98 -3.81 -0.31
N HIS A 56 -9.12 -4.26 -0.83
CA HIS A 56 -9.31 -4.38 -2.28
C HIS A 56 -9.23 -3.02 -3.00
N ALA A 57 -9.83 -1.98 -2.42
CA ALA A 57 -9.73 -0.63 -2.96
C ALA A 57 -8.27 -0.12 -2.95
N LEU A 58 -7.54 -0.33 -1.85
CA LEU A 58 -6.11 0.01 -1.76
C LEU A 58 -5.30 -0.71 -2.85
N ARG A 59 -5.49 -2.03 -3.02
CA ARG A 59 -4.80 -2.82 -4.05
C ARG A 59 -5.06 -2.28 -5.46
N GLN A 60 -6.31 -1.95 -5.77
CA GLN A 60 -6.68 -1.39 -7.07
C GLN A 60 -6.02 -0.02 -7.30
N ASN A 61 -6.06 0.87 -6.30
CA ASN A 61 -5.47 2.20 -6.42
C ASN A 61 -3.95 2.14 -6.58
N VAL A 62 -3.26 1.28 -5.83
CA VAL A 62 -1.82 1.07 -5.99
C VAL A 62 -1.49 0.56 -7.40
N ALA A 63 -2.25 -0.40 -7.93
CA ALA A 63 -2.04 -0.89 -9.28
C ALA A 63 -2.24 0.20 -10.35
N LEU A 64 -3.25 1.07 -10.18
CA LEU A 64 -3.48 2.21 -11.07
C LEU A 64 -2.32 3.20 -11.02
N LEU A 65 -1.85 3.57 -9.83
CA LEU A 65 -0.72 4.47 -9.65
C LEU A 65 0.56 3.91 -10.27
N LEU A 66 0.85 2.61 -10.07
CA LEU A 66 2.01 1.96 -10.68
C LEU A 66 1.95 2.01 -12.21
N LYS A 67 0.77 1.77 -12.78
CA LYS A 67 0.56 1.88 -14.23
C LYS A 67 0.78 3.31 -14.73
N GLU A 68 0.29 4.31 -14.01
CA GLU A 68 0.50 5.73 -14.35
C GLU A 68 1.98 6.10 -14.28
N ILE A 69 2.69 5.68 -13.24
CA ILE A 69 4.14 5.88 -13.08
C ILE A 69 4.90 5.25 -14.25
N GLU A 70 4.53 4.03 -14.66
CA GLU A 70 5.12 3.37 -15.83
C GLU A 70 4.89 4.18 -17.11
N ILE A 71 3.67 4.68 -17.33
CA ILE A 71 3.36 5.52 -18.49
C ILE A 71 4.21 6.80 -18.49
N VAL A 72 4.34 7.47 -17.35
CA VAL A 72 5.15 8.69 -17.21
C VAL A 72 6.63 8.39 -17.48
N LYS A 73 7.17 7.32 -16.90
CA LYS A 73 8.55 6.87 -17.14
C LYS A 73 8.82 6.61 -18.62
N ASN A 74 7.90 5.91 -19.30
CA ASN A 74 8.04 5.58 -20.72
C ASN A 74 8.01 6.84 -21.60
N LYS A 75 7.10 7.79 -21.31
CA LYS A 75 7.07 9.08 -22.00
C LYS A 75 8.35 9.87 -21.80
N GLY A 76 8.87 9.94 -20.58
CA GLY A 76 10.14 10.61 -20.28
C GLY A 76 11.33 9.98 -21.03
N SER A 77 11.42 8.65 -21.06
CA SER A 77 12.44 7.93 -21.82
C SER A 77 12.38 8.22 -23.33
N ASN A 78 11.17 8.23 -23.91
CA ASN A 78 10.98 8.56 -25.32
C ASN A 78 11.42 9.98 -25.65
N ILE A 79 11.12 10.95 -24.77
CA ILE A 79 11.59 12.34 -24.92
C ILE A 79 13.11 12.38 -24.88
N MET A 80 13.74 11.74 -23.89
CA MET A 80 15.20 11.68 -23.76
C MET A 80 15.87 11.08 -25.00
N ARG A 81 15.26 10.07 -25.66
CA ARG A 81 15.78 9.49 -26.91
C ARG A 81 15.72 10.45 -28.10
N ILE A 82 14.81 11.41 -28.11
CA ILE A 82 14.68 12.39 -29.20
C ILE A 82 15.68 13.54 -29.03
N ILE A 83 16.00 13.91 -27.80
CA ILE A 83 16.85 15.07 -27.48
C ILE A 83 18.30 14.70 -27.16
N ALA A 84 18.62 13.43 -26.92
CA ALA A 84 20.00 12.98 -26.76
C ALA A 84 20.72 13.00 -28.12
N PRO A 85 21.96 13.54 -28.20
CA PRO A 85 22.71 13.72 -29.44
C PRO A 85 23.14 12.40 -30.10
#